data_AF-A8UMS0-F1
#
_entry.id   AF-A8UMS0-F1
#
_cell.length_a   1.000
_cell.length_b   1.000
_cell.length_c   1.000
_cell.angle_alpha   90.00
_cell.angle_beta   90.00
_cell.angle_gamma   90.00
#
_symmetry.space_group_name_H-M   'P 1'
#
loop_
_entity.id
_entity.type
_entity.pdbx_description
1 polymer ?
#
loop_
_entity_poly.entity_id
_entity_poly.type
_entity_poly.pdbx_seq_one_letter_code
_entity_poly.pdbx_strand_id
1 'polypeptide(L)'
;MKKLLLSTLAIVLIISCSTSRQIEKSVSAGNYDQAISNAVSKLRTNKTKKRKAEYIVMLQEAYYKANKRDAEAIEFLKQDKNPENHIKIYDLYVALENRQERIRPLLPLYVNDQEVKLSIKNYSSAIITSKDNASLHMYKNAKTLLNSNNKQDYRFAYAQFRDIEEINPNYRDVRKLIETSHQKGIDYVLVDMVNDTQKVIPQRLEDDLLNFSTYGVNKLWEVYHSTNDNSVTYDYKMKVNLRQINTSPEQVKERQIIKEKQIADGKKLLLDQAGNQVKDSLGNAIEVENLKTVRCEFYEFRQFKTVQVTGNVEYYNLNTKQLTDAFPVDSQFVFEHIYANARGDRRALENDLLPFLDRRAVPFPTEEQMIYDSGEDLKIQLKQIINSYTLN
;
A
#
# COMPACT_ATOMS: atom_id res chain seq x y z
N MET A 1 -20.95 -20.64 -46.24
CA MET A 1 -21.51 -20.99 -44.92
C MET A 1 -20.82 -20.27 -43.75
N LYS A 2 -19.48 -20.30 -43.61
CA LYS A 2 -18.75 -19.61 -42.51
C LYS A 2 -18.96 -18.08 -42.46
N LYS A 3 -19.03 -17.39 -43.61
CA LYS A 3 -19.31 -15.94 -43.67
C LYS A 3 -20.73 -15.58 -43.25
N LEU A 4 -21.71 -16.43 -43.56
CA LEU A 4 -23.12 -16.27 -43.14
C LEU A 4 -23.28 -16.48 -41.63
N LEU A 5 -22.59 -17.46 -41.06
CA LEU A 5 -22.50 -17.70 -39.61
C LEU A 5 -21.83 -16.54 -38.85
N LEU A 6 -20.79 -15.93 -39.43
CA LEU A 6 -20.13 -14.77 -38.83
C LEU A 6 -21.04 -13.53 -38.85
N SER A 7 -21.77 -13.31 -39.95
CA SER A 7 -22.74 -12.22 -40.04
C SER A 7 -23.97 -12.44 -39.15
N THR A 8 -24.47 -13.67 -39.00
CA THR A 8 -25.57 -13.95 -38.05
C THR A 8 -25.11 -13.84 -36.61
N LEU A 9 -23.89 -14.27 -36.26
CA LEU A 9 -23.32 -14.09 -34.93
C LEU A 9 -23.08 -12.61 -34.59
N ALA A 10 -22.62 -11.81 -35.55
CA ALA A 10 -22.46 -10.36 -35.38
C ALA A 10 -23.81 -9.64 -35.17
N ILE A 11 -24.87 -10.06 -35.89
CA ILE A 11 -26.23 -9.52 -35.72
C ILE A 11 -26.80 -9.93 -34.35
N VAL A 12 -26.58 -11.17 -33.89
CA VAL A 12 -27.02 -11.62 -32.55
C VAL A 12 -26.32 -10.85 -31.42
N LEU A 13 -25.02 -10.52 -31.58
CA LEU A 13 -24.26 -9.71 -30.61
C LEU A 13 -24.72 -8.25 -30.53
N ILE A 14 -25.20 -7.65 -31.63
CA ILE A 14 -25.74 -6.28 -31.65
C ILE A 14 -27.12 -6.25 -30.99
N ILE A 15 -27.93 -7.30 -31.19
CA ILE A 15 -29.29 -7.40 -30.66
C ILE A 15 -29.28 -7.79 -29.17
N SER A 16 -28.26 -8.50 -28.65
CA SER A 16 -28.12 -8.79 -27.21
C SER A 16 -27.61 -7.61 -26.37
N CYS A 17 -27.22 -6.49 -26.99
CA CYS A 17 -26.56 -5.37 -26.32
C CYS A 17 -27.28 -4.01 -26.50
N SER A 18 -28.57 -4.01 -26.86
CA SER A 18 -29.35 -2.76 -26.85
C SER A 18 -29.64 -2.34 -25.41
N THR A 19 -29.42 -1.07 -25.09
CA THR A 19 -29.65 -0.57 -23.71
C THR A 19 -31.11 -0.71 -23.28
N SER A 20 -32.06 -0.72 -24.22
CA SER A 20 -33.48 -1.00 -23.93
C SER A 20 -33.68 -2.39 -23.32
N ARG A 21 -33.13 -3.44 -23.93
CA ARG A 21 -33.21 -4.82 -23.42
C ARG A 21 -32.55 -4.98 -22.06
N GLN A 22 -31.45 -4.25 -21.83
CA GLN A 22 -30.80 -4.25 -20.53
C GLN A 22 -31.71 -3.64 -19.45
N ILE A 23 -32.41 -2.54 -19.76
CA ILE A 23 -33.37 -1.92 -18.84
C ILE A 23 -34.55 -2.87 -18.59
N GLU A 24 -35.14 -3.47 -19.63
CA GLU A 24 -36.24 -4.46 -19.49
C GLU A 24 -35.82 -5.66 -18.62
N LYS A 25 -34.60 -6.17 -18.84
CA LYS A 25 -34.03 -7.24 -18.02
C LYS A 25 -33.87 -6.79 -16.57
N SER A 26 -33.37 -5.59 -16.32
CA SER A 26 -33.24 -5.04 -14.96
C SER A 26 -34.60 -4.88 -14.29
N VAL A 27 -35.63 -4.41 -15.00
CA VAL A 27 -37.01 -4.31 -14.45
C VAL A 27 -37.56 -5.70 -14.12
N SER A 28 -37.45 -6.65 -15.06
CA SER A 28 -37.94 -8.02 -14.87
C SER A 28 -37.22 -8.76 -13.74
N ALA A 29 -35.93 -8.47 -13.53
CA ALA A 29 -35.12 -9.04 -12.46
C ALA A 29 -35.31 -8.35 -11.09
N GLY A 30 -36.15 -7.30 -11.00
CA GLY A 30 -36.34 -6.53 -9.77
C GLY A 30 -35.24 -5.50 -9.45
N ASN A 31 -34.28 -5.32 -10.37
CA ASN A 31 -33.19 -4.34 -10.28
C ASN A 31 -33.66 -2.95 -10.74
N TYR A 32 -34.69 -2.42 -10.08
CA TYR A 32 -35.37 -1.20 -10.51
C TYR A 32 -34.47 0.05 -10.47
N ASP A 33 -33.60 0.19 -9.46
CA ASP A 33 -32.68 1.33 -9.35
C ASP A 33 -31.67 1.41 -10.49
N GLN A 34 -31.20 0.24 -10.95
CA GLN A 34 -30.35 0.14 -12.13
C GLN A 34 -31.13 0.49 -13.41
N ALA A 35 -32.36 -0.01 -13.54
CA ALA A 35 -33.25 0.32 -14.66
C ALA A 35 -33.52 1.84 -14.74
N ILE A 36 -33.84 2.48 -13.61
CA ILE A 36 -34.04 3.93 -13.49
C ILE A 36 -32.77 4.66 -13.93
N SER A 37 -31.61 4.30 -13.39
CA SER A 37 -30.34 4.98 -13.70
C SER A 37 -29.98 4.89 -15.18
N ASN A 38 -30.16 3.72 -15.79
CA ASN A 38 -29.94 3.51 -17.22
C ASN A 38 -30.93 4.32 -18.07
N ALA A 39 -32.22 4.33 -17.71
CA ALA A 39 -33.23 5.10 -18.43
C ALA A 39 -32.98 6.61 -18.32
N VAL A 40 -32.67 7.12 -17.13
CA VAL A 40 -32.30 8.52 -16.87
C VAL A 40 -31.11 8.94 -17.73
N SER A 41 -30.06 8.12 -17.77
CA SER A 41 -28.88 8.37 -18.62
C SER A 41 -29.25 8.52 -20.10
N LYS A 42 -30.15 7.66 -20.61
CA LYS A 42 -30.63 7.75 -21.99
C LYS A 42 -31.55 8.94 -22.24
N LEU A 43 -32.24 9.44 -21.22
CA LEU A 43 -33.16 10.58 -21.32
C LEU A 43 -32.49 11.93 -21.07
N ARG A 44 -31.24 11.95 -20.60
CA ARG A 44 -30.50 13.19 -20.34
C ARG A 44 -30.32 14.08 -21.57
N THR A 45 -30.35 13.52 -22.78
CA THR A 45 -30.23 14.27 -24.03
C THR A 45 -31.40 13.99 -24.97
N ASN A 46 -31.93 15.05 -25.57
CA ASN A 46 -33.00 14.97 -26.57
C ASN A 46 -34.24 14.16 -26.09
N LYS A 47 -34.69 14.42 -24.85
CA LYS A 47 -35.78 13.68 -24.19
C LYS A 47 -37.12 13.65 -24.95
N THR A 48 -37.34 14.60 -25.86
CA THR A 48 -38.56 14.75 -26.67
C THR A 48 -38.56 13.92 -27.96
N LYS A 49 -37.45 13.27 -28.34
CA LYS A 49 -37.39 12.47 -29.58
C LYS A 49 -38.29 11.24 -29.47
N LYS A 50 -39.08 10.95 -30.52
CA LYS A 50 -39.98 9.77 -30.59
C LYS A 50 -39.29 8.44 -30.22
N ARG A 51 -38.04 8.22 -30.66
CA ARG A 51 -37.23 7.04 -30.31
C ARG A 51 -36.92 6.89 -28.81
N LYS A 52 -37.18 7.92 -28.00
CA LYS A 52 -36.96 7.91 -26.55
C LYS A 52 -38.18 7.50 -25.76
N ALA A 53 -39.35 7.38 -26.40
CA ALA A 53 -40.59 6.97 -25.75
C ALA A 53 -40.44 5.64 -24.99
N GLU A 54 -39.71 4.66 -25.55
CA GLU A 54 -39.45 3.37 -24.88
C GLU A 54 -38.77 3.55 -23.51
N TYR A 55 -37.78 4.45 -23.40
CA TYR A 55 -37.07 4.70 -22.14
C TYR A 55 -37.94 5.45 -21.13
N ILE A 56 -38.87 6.28 -21.60
CA ILE A 56 -39.82 6.99 -20.73
C ILE A 56 -40.79 5.98 -20.09
N VAL A 57 -41.32 5.03 -20.88
CA VAL A 57 -42.22 3.98 -20.39
C VAL A 57 -41.49 3.07 -19.40
N MET A 58 -40.29 2.59 -19.74
CA MET A 58 -39.49 1.77 -18.84
C MET A 58 -39.09 2.50 -17.56
N LEU A 59 -38.76 3.80 -17.65
CA LEU A 59 -38.49 4.63 -16.47
C LEU A 59 -39.72 4.69 -15.56
N GLN A 60 -40.89 4.92 -16.14
CA GLN A 60 -42.14 5.02 -15.37
C GLN A 60 -42.47 3.70 -14.66
N GLU A 61 -42.36 2.59 -15.38
CA GLU A 61 -42.59 1.27 -14.79
C GLU A 61 -41.61 0.97 -13.65
N ALA A 62 -40.31 1.17 -13.89
CA ALA A 62 -39.27 0.93 -12.90
C ALA A 62 -39.45 1.83 -11.67
N TYR A 63 -39.77 3.11 -11.86
CA TYR A 63 -40.00 4.07 -10.80
C TYR A 63 -41.19 3.67 -9.91
N TYR A 64 -42.33 3.31 -10.51
CA TYR A 64 -43.49 2.88 -9.74
C TYR A 64 -43.27 1.56 -9.00
N LYS A 65 -42.63 0.58 -9.64
CA LYS A 65 -42.32 -0.70 -8.99
C LYS A 65 -41.32 -0.54 -7.84
N ALA A 66 -40.27 0.27 -8.02
CA ALA A 66 -39.30 0.57 -6.97
C ALA A 66 -39.95 1.26 -5.77
N ASN A 67 -40.73 2.31 -6.03
CA ASN A 67 -41.35 3.09 -4.97
C ASN A 67 -42.40 2.28 -4.21
N LYS A 68 -43.16 1.43 -4.92
CA LYS A 68 -44.13 0.52 -4.29
C LYS A 68 -43.41 -0.48 -3.38
N ARG A 69 -42.39 -1.17 -3.89
CA ARG A 69 -41.60 -2.15 -3.13
C ARG A 69 -41.04 -1.54 -1.84
N ASP A 70 -40.42 -0.37 -1.94
CA ASP A 70 -39.76 0.25 -0.81
C ASP A 70 -40.79 0.83 0.19
N ALA A 71 -41.93 1.36 -0.29
CA ALA A 71 -43.02 1.81 0.58
C ALA A 71 -43.64 0.65 1.37
N GLU A 72 -43.94 -0.47 0.71
CA GLU A 72 -44.47 -1.68 1.35
C GLU A 72 -43.46 -2.27 2.36
N ALA A 73 -42.17 -2.25 2.02
CA ALA A 73 -41.12 -2.68 2.94
C ALA A 73 -41.05 -1.78 4.19
N ILE A 74 -41.15 -0.45 4.03
CA ILE A 74 -41.21 0.48 5.16
C ILE A 74 -42.43 0.20 6.04
N GLU A 75 -43.61 -0.02 5.45
CA GLU A 75 -44.83 -0.34 6.21
C GLU A 75 -44.67 -1.62 7.02
N PHE A 76 -44.13 -2.68 6.40
CA PHE A 76 -43.83 -3.95 7.07
C PHE A 76 -42.85 -3.76 8.24
N LEU A 77 -41.71 -3.09 8.00
CA LEU A 77 -40.67 -2.89 9.02
C LEU A 77 -41.16 -2.04 10.20
N LYS A 78 -42.06 -1.09 9.96
CA LYS A 78 -42.70 -0.31 11.02
C LYS A 78 -43.67 -1.13 11.86
N GLN A 79 -44.37 -2.10 11.26
CA GLN A 79 -45.29 -2.99 11.96
C GLN A 79 -44.55 -4.00 12.85
N ASP A 80 -43.38 -4.46 12.43
CA ASP A 80 -42.51 -5.36 13.18
C ASP A 80 -42.03 -4.75 14.52
N LYS A 81 -41.97 -3.42 14.62
CA LYS A 81 -41.57 -2.66 15.83
C LYS A 81 -40.20 -3.05 16.41
N ASN A 82 -39.36 -3.74 15.63
CA ASN A 82 -37.99 -4.07 16.01
C ASN A 82 -37.08 -2.83 15.82
N PRO A 83 -36.38 -2.36 16.88
CA PRO A 83 -35.47 -1.22 16.79
C PRO A 83 -34.32 -1.40 15.78
N GLU A 84 -33.90 -2.63 15.50
CA GLU A 84 -32.87 -2.94 14.49
C GLU A 84 -33.31 -2.51 13.07
N ASN A 85 -34.62 -2.35 12.84
CA ASN A 85 -35.14 -1.90 11.55
C ASN A 85 -34.98 -0.39 11.33
N HIS A 86 -34.63 0.41 12.34
CA HIS A 86 -34.61 1.87 12.22
C HIS A 86 -33.65 2.37 11.13
N ILE A 87 -32.46 1.77 11.02
CA ILE A 87 -31.46 2.11 9.98
C ILE A 87 -32.03 1.79 8.60
N LYS A 88 -32.56 0.57 8.43
CA LYS A 88 -33.14 0.13 7.16
C LYS A 88 -34.32 1.00 6.71
N ILE A 89 -35.16 1.44 7.65
CA ILE A 89 -36.28 2.35 7.35
C ILE A 89 -35.75 3.71 6.86
N TYR A 90 -34.72 4.25 7.51
CA TYR A 90 -34.06 5.48 7.07
C TYR A 90 -33.49 5.34 5.65
N ASP A 91 -32.75 4.27 5.39
CA ASP A 91 -32.14 4.01 4.08
C ASP A 91 -33.20 3.91 2.96
N LEU A 92 -34.32 3.26 3.22
CA LEU A 92 -35.43 3.16 2.26
C LEU A 92 -36.07 4.52 1.97
N TYR A 93 -36.25 5.38 2.99
CA TYR A 93 -36.74 6.73 2.77
C TYR A 93 -35.76 7.60 1.98
N VAL A 94 -34.46 7.51 2.28
CA VAL A 94 -33.41 8.18 1.51
C VAL A 94 -33.38 7.67 0.07
N ALA A 95 -33.53 6.36 -0.15
CA ALA A 95 -33.61 5.76 -1.48
C ALA A 95 -34.81 6.27 -2.27
N LEU A 96 -35.99 6.38 -1.64
CA LEU A 96 -37.19 6.97 -2.25
C LEU A 96 -36.92 8.41 -2.71
N GLU A 97 -36.39 9.29 -1.85
CA GLU A 97 -36.09 10.68 -2.23
C GLU A 97 -35.00 10.76 -3.31
N ASN A 98 -33.93 9.97 -3.20
CA ASN A 98 -32.87 9.92 -4.19
C ASN A 98 -33.36 9.53 -5.59
N ARG A 99 -34.36 8.64 -5.68
CA ARG A 99 -35.01 8.34 -6.98
C ARG A 99 -35.73 9.56 -7.53
N GLN A 100 -36.44 10.30 -6.69
CA GLN A 100 -37.14 11.53 -7.09
C GLN A 100 -36.15 12.57 -7.60
N GLU A 101 -35.05 12.81 -6.89
CA GLU A 101 -34.00 13.75 -7.30
C GLU A 101 -33.38 13.38 -8.66
N ARG A 102 -33.19 12.09 -8.93
CA ARG A 102 -32.68 11.63 -10.23
C ARG A 102 -33.63 11.91 -11.39
N ILE A 103 -34.94 11.86 -11.16
CA ILE A 103 -35.95 12.06 -12.21
C ILE A 103 -36.38 13.52 -12.34
N ARG A 104 -36.32 14.33 -11.27
CA ARG A 104 -36.79 15.73 -11.24
C ARG A 104 -36.28 16.56 -12.43
N PRO A 105 -34.98 16.54 -12.80
CA PRO A 105 -34.46 17.31 -13.94
C PRO A 105 -35.02 16.89 -15.31
N LEU A 106 -35.57 15.68 -15.41
CA LEU A 106 -36.12 15.15 -16.66
C LEU A 106 -37.59 15.56 -16.86
N LEU A 107 -38.30 15.94 -15.81
CA LEU A 107 -39.70 16.34 -15.91
C LEU A 107 -39.86 17.71 -16.59
N PRO A 108 -40.99 17.98 -17.28
CA PRO A 108 -42.00 17.00 -17.70
C PRO A 108 -41.49 16.07 -18.82
N LEU A 109 -42.08 14.88 -18.94
CA LEU A 109 -41.82 13.88 -19.98
C LEU A 109 -43.10 13.61 -20.78
N TYR A 110 -42.98 13.42 -22.10
CA TYR A 110 -44.12 13.22 -22.99
C TYR A 110 -43.91 12.00 -23.89
N VAL A 111 -44.99 11.25 -24.11
CA VAL A 111 -45.09 10.16 -25.09
C VAL A 111 -46.33 10.40 -25.93
N ASN A 112 -46.18 10.54 -27.25
CA ASN A 112 -47.27 10.83 -28.19
C ASN A 112 -48.13 12.05 -27.74
N ASP A 113 -47.45 13.14 -27.37
CA ASP A 113 -48.06 14.40 -26.87
C ASP A 113 -48.88 14.26 -25.57
N GLN A 114 -48.83 13.10 -24.93
CA GLN A 114 -49.40 12.87 -23.59
C GLN A 114 -48.30 12.91 -22.54
N GLU A 115 -48.53 13.67 -21.47
CA GLU A 115 -47.58 13.76 -20.36
C GLU A 115 -47.54 12.44 -19.58
N VAL A 116 -46.34 11.91 -19.41
CA VAL A 116 -46.08 10.74 -18.55
C VAL A 116 -45.87 11.23 -17.13
N LYS A 117 -46.93 11.14 -16.32
CA LYS A 117 -46.89 11.55 -14.92
C LYS A 117 -46.02 10.59 -14.10
N LEU A 118 -45.10 11.17 -13.33
CA LEU A 118 -44.31 10.50 -12.29
C LEU A 118 -44.60 11.20 -10.96
N SER A 119 -45.33 10.53 -10.05
CA SER A 119 -45.72 11.12 -8.76
C SER A 119 -44.50 11.45 -7.92
N ILE A 120 -44.37 12.71 -7.50
CA ILE A 120 -43.40 13.17 -6.50
C ILE A 120 -44.11 13.33 -5.17
N LYS A 121 -43.59 12.70 -4.11
CA LYS A 121 -44.08 12.81 -2.73
C LYS A 121 -43.02 13.48 -1.87
N ASN A 122 -43.43 14.27 -0.88
CA ASN A 122 -42.47 14.86 0.06
C ASN A 122 -42.12 13.84 1.15
N TYR A 123 -40.87 13.36 1.19
CA TYR A 123 -40.37 12.44 2.22
C TYR A 123 -39.53 13.13 3.30
N SER A 124 -39.35 14.45 3.26
CA SER A 124 -38.40 15.17 4.13
C SER A 124 -38.66 14.94 5.62
N SER A 125 -39.93 15.02 6.07
CA SER A 125 -40.27 14.75 7.47
C SER A 125 -39.99 13.30 7.87
N ALA A 126 -40.33 12.35 7.01
CA ALA A 126 -40.08 10.93 7.25
C ALA A 126 -38.59 10.60 7.30
N ILE A 127 -37.78 11.23 6.45
CA ILE A 127 -36.31 11.11 6.46
C ILE A 127 -35.76 11.69 7.77
N ILE A 128 -36.17 12.89 8.18
CA ILE A 128 -35.69 13.50 9.44
C ILE A 128 -36.05 12.61 10.64
N THR A 129 -37.30 12.17 10.75
CA THR A 129 -37.74 11.32 11.87
C THR A 129 -37.05 9.96 11.87
N SER A 130 -36.92 9.30 10.72
CA SER A 130 -36.24 7.99 10.63
C SER A 130 -34.74 8.10 10.92
N LYS A 131 -34.09 9.17 10.44
CA LYS A 131 -32.71 9.52 10.77
C LYS A 131 -32.52 9.64 12.28
N ASP A 132 -33.36 10.44 12.95
CA ASP A 132 -33.23 10.65 14.40
C ASP A 132 -33.49 9.38 15.21
N ASN A 133 -34.42 8.53 14.76
CA ASN A 133 -34.67 7.22 15.38
C ASN A 133 -33.50 6.26 15.19
N ALA A 134 -32.93 6.19 13.98
CA ALA A 134 -31.76 5.37 13.69
C ALA A 134 -30.56 5.82 14.52
N SER A 135 -30.24 7.12 14.51
CA SER A 135 -29.17 7.69 15.33
C SER A 135 -29.38 7.43 16.82
N LEU A 136 -30.62 7.54 17.32
CA LEU A 136 -30.92 7.26 18.73
C LEU A 136 -30.69 5.80 19.10
N HIS A 137 -31.10 4.87 18.25
CA HIS A 137 -30.92 3.44 18.46
C HIS A 137 -29.43 3.07 18.51
N MET A 138 -28.68 3.49 17.48
CA MET A 138 -27.23 3.29 17.40
C MET A 138 -26.51 3.92 18.59
N TYR A 139 -26.91 5.13 18.99
CA TYR A 139 -26.34 5.82 20.13
C TYR A 139 -26.53 5.04 21.44
N LYS A 140 -27.72 4.47 21.67
CA LYS A 140 -28.00 3.65 22.85
C LYS A 140 -27.19 2.35 22.85
N ASN A 141 -27.09 1.69 21.69
CA ASN A 141 -26.30 0.47 21.53
C ASN A 141 -24.81 0.75 21.78
N ALA A 142 -24.24 1.78 21.15
CA ALA A 142 -22.85 2.18 21.32
C ALA A 142 -22.53 2.63 22.77
N LYS A 143 -23.44 3.34 23.44
CA LYS A 143 -23.32 3.65 24.88
C LYS A 143 -23.30 2.39 25.75
N THR A 144 -24.08 1.37 25.38
CA THR A 144 -24.10 0.09 26.10
C THR A 144 -22.77 -0.65 25.96
N LEU A 145 -22.23 -0.70 24.73
CA LEU A 145 -20.90 -1.24 24.46
C LEU A 145 -19.80 -0.50 25.23
N LEU A 146 -19.90 0.83 25.35
CA LEU A 146 -18.97 1.65 26.13
C LEU A 146 -18.96 1.37 27.64
N ASN A 147 -20.01 0.74 28.17
CA ASN A 147 -20.10 0.35 29.57
C ASN A 147 -19.54 -1.06 29.82
N SER A 148 -19.11 -1.78 28.78
CA SER A 148 -18.41 -3.05 28.97
C SER A 148 -16.98 -2.82 29.48
N ASN A 149 -16.27 -3.90 29.81
CA ASN A 149 -14.85 -3.89 30.16
C ASN A 149 -14.00 -4.60 29.09
N ASN A 150 -14.47 -4.62 27.84
CA ASN A 150 -13.82 -5.28 26.73
C ASN A 150 -13.46 -4.26 25.64
N LYS A 151 -12.20 -4.26 25.20
CA LYS A 151 -11.73 -3.34 24.17
C LYS A 151 -12.40 -3.53 22.82
N GLN A 152 -12.76 -4.76 22.45
CA GLN A 152 -13.45 -5.01 21.19
C GLN A 152 -14.83 -4.32 21.17
N ASP A 153 -15.53 -4.28 22.29
CA ASP A 153 -16.80 -3.55 22.39
C ASP A 153 -16.60 -2.05 22.23
N TYR A 154 -15.52 -1.48 22.78
CA TYR A 154 -15.17 -0.08 22.56
C TYR A 154 -14.86 0.22 21.09
N ARG A 155 -14.22 -0.70 20.37
CA ARG A 155 -13.98 -0.60 18.92
C ARG A 155 -15.28 -0.65 18.12
N PHE A 156 -16.21 -1.52 18.50
CA PHE A 156 -17.55 -1.55 17.91
C PHE A 156 -18.36 -0.28 18.22
N ALA A 157 -18.27 0.24 19.45
CA ALA A 157 -18.89 1.50 19.82
C ALA A 157 -18.34 2.67 18.99
N TYR A 158 -17.01 2.74 18.83
CA TYR A 158 -16.35 3.72 17.96
C TYR A 158 -16.92 3.69 16.54
N ALA A 159 -17.02 2.51 15.93
CA ALA A 159 -17.58 2.37 14.58
C ALA A 159 -19.03 2.87 14.51
N GLN A 160 -19.89 2.46 15.46
CA GLN A 160 -21.27 2.93 15.50
C GLN A 160 -21.38 4.45 15.70
N PHE A 161 -20.54 5.05 16.54
CA PHE A 161 -20.52 6.51 16.70
C PHE A 161 -20.04 7.23 15.43
N ARG A 162 -19.08 6.65 14.70
CA ARG A 162 -18.65 7.18 13.39
C ARG A 162 -19.78 7.13 12.37
N ASP A 163 -20.52 6.03 12.30
CA ASP A 163 -21.68 5.90 11.42
C ASP A 163 -22.78 6.93 11.76
N ILE A 164 -23.02 7.20 13.06
CA ILE A 164 -23.94 8.25 13.49
C ILE A 164 -23.46 9.63 13.02
N GLU A 165 -22.17 9.94 13.13
CA GLU A 165 -21.63 11.24 12.70
C GLU A 165 -21.72 11.42 11.17
N GLU A 166 -21.66 10.34 10.39
CA GLU A 166 -21.90 10.37 8.94
C GLU A 166 -23.38 10.63 8.60
N ILE A 167 -24.29 9.94 9.30
CA ILE A 167 -25.73 10.03 9.05
C ILE A 167 -26.35 11.32 9.60
N ASN A 168 -25.95 11.73 10.80
CA ASN A 168 -26.48 12.85 11.55
C ASN A 168 -25.35 13.62 12.25
N PRO A 169 -24.61 14.47 11.52
CA PRO A 169 -23.47 15.20 12.06
C PRO A 169 -23.84 16.07 13.26
N ASN A 170 -22.94 16.17 14.24
CA ASN A 170 -23.18 16.89 15.51
C ASN A 170 -24.34 16.31 16.36
N TYR A 171 -24.66 15.03 16.21
CA TYR A 171 -25.68 14.40 17.05
C TYR A 171 -25.18 14.28 18.50
N ARG A 172 -25.74 15.10 19.40
CA ARG A 172 -25.45 15.04 20.85
C ARG A 172 -23.93 15.15 21.14
N ASP A 173 -23.40 14.27 21.98
CA ASP A 173 -22.01 14.14 22.40
C ASP A 173 -21.22 13.12 21.56
N VAL A 174 -21.71 12.70 20.38
CA VAL A 174 -21.11 11.62 19.56
C VAL A 174 -19.62 11.84 19.27
N ARG A 175 -19.19 13.06 18.90
CA ARG A 175 -17.77 13.37 18.64
C ARG A 175 -16.87 13.06 19.84
N LYS A 176 -17.29 13.48 21.04
CA LYS A 176 -16.59 13.17 22.29
C LYS A 176 -16.56 11.67 22.57
N LEU A 177 -17.64 10.97 22.26
CA LEU A 177 -17.73 9.53 22.46
C LEU A 177 -16.88 8.75 21.45
N ILE A 178 -16.68 9.25 20.23
CA ILE A 178 -15.71 8.71 19.27
C ILE A 178 -14.31 8.72 19.89
N GLU A 179 -13.87 9.87 20.40
CA GLU A 179 -12.55 10.01 21.05
C GLU A 179 -12.44 9.11 22.29
N THR A 180 -13.47 9.08 23.12
CA THR A 180 -13.50 8.23 24.33
C THR A 180 -13.45 6.73 23.98
N SER A 181 -14.21 6.29 22.98
CA SER A 181 -14.25 4.90 22.53
C SER A 181 -12.91 4.50 21.92
N HIS A 182 -12.30 5.41 21.14
CA HIS A 182 -10.98 5.23 20.58
C HIS A 182 -9.94 5.00 21.67
N GLN A 183 -9.82 5.95 22.62
CA GLN A 183 -8.86 5.87 23.73
C GLN A 183 -8.99 4.58 24.54
N LYS A 184 -10.22 4.14 24.84
CA LYS A 184 -10.45 2.90 25.58
C LYS A 184 -10.15 1.64 24.77
N GLY A 185 -10.31 1.69 23.44
CA GLY A 185 -10.09 0.56 22.55
C GLY A 185 -8.65 0.37 22.07
N ILE A 186 -7.74 1.32 22.38
CA ILE A 186 -6.30 1.22 22.05
C ILE A 186 -5.64 0.13 22.89
N ASP A 187 -4.88 -0.74 22.25
CA ASP A 187 -3.89 -1.60 22.88
C ASP A 187 -2.56 -0.87 23.06
N TYR A 188 -2.10 -0.83 24.30
CA TYR A 188 -0.81 -0.25 24.65
C TYR A 188 0.24 -1.34 24.71
N VAL A 189 1.30 -1.17 23.92
CA VAL A 189 2.41 -2.11 23.79
C VAL A 189 3.64 -1.49 24.42
N LEU A 190 4.12 -2.09 25.51
CA LEU A 190 5.42 -1.73 26.07
C LEU A 190 6.51 -2.43 25.28
N VAL A 191 7.46 -1.68 24.75
CA VAL A 191 8.59 -2.22 24.03
C VAL A 191 9.81 -2.23 24.92
N ASP A 192 10.54 -3.33 24.87
CA ASP A 192 11.76 -3.53 25.62
C ASP A 192 12.80 -4.20 24.74
N MET A 193 14.06 -3.85 24.94
CA MET A 193 15.18 -4.47 24.24
C MET A 193 15.96 -5.33 25.24
N VAL A 194 16.22 -6.57 24.85
CA VAL A 194 16.96 -7.53 25.67
C VAL A 194 18.21 -7.92 24.90
N ASN A 195 19.37 -7.73 25.54
CA ASN A 195 20.65 -8.18 25.02
C ASN A 195 21.05 -9.50 25.72
N ASP A 196 20.70 -10.63 25.12
CA ASP A 196 21.13 -11.96 25.58
C ASP A 196 22.49 -12.37 24.97
N THR A 197 23.17 -11.43 24.30
CA THR A 197 24.49 -11.66 23.71
C THR A 197 25.60 -11.49 24.76
N GLN A 198 26.78 -12.07 24.50
CA GLN A 198 27.98 -11.85 25.32
C GLN A 198 28.77 -10.59 24.88
N LYS A 199 28.14 -9.70 24.11
CA LYS A 199 28.74 -8.50 23.53
C LYS A 199 28.05 -7.25 24.08
N VAL A 200 28.80 -6.16 24.14
CA VAL A 200 28.25 -4.84 24.51
C VAL A 200 27.53 -4.26 23.30
N ILE A 201 26.26 -3.91 23.47
CA ILE A 201 25.49 -3.18 22.47
C ILE A 201 25.78 -1.68 22.65
N PRO A 202 26.09 -0.94 21.58
CA PRO A 202 26.21 0.51 21.65
C PRO A 202 24.88 1.13 22.11
N GLN A 203 24.90 2.00 23.12
CA GLN A 203 23.69 2.67 23.63
C GLN A 203 22.91 3.39 22.51
N ARG A 204 23.64 4.01 21.57
CA ARG A 204 23.03 4.68 20.42
C ARG A 204 22.19 3.73 19.54
N LEU A 205 22.62 2.48 19.39
CA LEU A 205 21.85 1.48 18.64
C LEU A 205 20.54 1.16 19.36
N GLU A 206 20.59 0.97 20.68
CA GLU A 206 19.42 0.72 21.51
C GLU A 206 18.43 1.89 21.41
N ASP A 207 18.90 3.13 21.56
CA ASP A 207 18.08 4.34 21.41
C ASP A 207 17.43 4.43 20.01
N ASP A 208 18.20 4.13 18.95
CA ASP A 208 17.73 4.19 17.56
C ASP A 208 16.67 3.12 17.25
N LEU A 209 16.80 1.92 17.84
CA LEU A 209 15.83 0.83 17.72
C LEU A 209 14.57 1.08 18.55
N LEU A 210 14.70 1.72 19.71
CA LEU A 210 13.55 2.04 20.58
C LEU A 210 12.82 3.34 20.17
N ASN A 211 13.32 4.09 19.19
CA ASN A 211 12.69 5.31 18.70
C ASN A 211 11.56 5.06 17.68
N PHE A 212 10.41 4.61 18.16
CA PHE A 212 9.23 4.27 17.33
C PHE A 212 8.60 5.45 16.59
N SER A 213 8.87 6.69 16.99
CA SER A 213 8.39 7.87 16.24
C SER A 213 8.90 7.87 14.79
N THR A 214 10.05 7.26 14.55
CA THR A 214 10.69 7.15 13.22
C THR A 214 10.16 5.98 12.38
N TYR A 215 9.31 5.13 12.96
CA TYR A 215 8.85 3.90 12.31
C TYR A 215 7.64 4.16 11.41
N GLY A 216 6.98 5.30 11.56
CA GLY A 216 5.78 5.63 10.78
C GLY A 216 4.63 4.65 11.04
N VAL A 217 4.51 4.17 12.28
CA VAL A 217 3.43 3.26 12.69
C VAL A 217 2.10 4.00 12.55
N ASN A 218 1.26 3.56 11.62
CA ASN A 218 -0.07 4.14 11.40
C ASN A 218 -1.15 3.10 11.69
N LYS A 219 -1.38 2.86 12.98
CA LYS A 219 -2.42 1.94 13.45
C LYS A 219 -3.44 2.67 14.30
N LEU A 220 -4.71 2.42 14.00
CA LEU A 220 -5.81 3.05 14.72
C LEU A 220 -5.89 2.54 16.17
N TRP A 221 -5.60 1.26 16.41
CA TRP A 221 -5.89 0.60 17.68
C TRP A 221 -4.67 0.22 18.50
N GLU A 222 -3.47 0.66 18.13
CA GLU A 222 -2.24 0.24 18.78
C GLU A 222 -1.31 1.43 19.00
N VAL A 223 -0.74 1.52 20.20
CA VAL A 223 0.24 2.53 20.58
C VAL A 223 1.44 1.86 21.23
N TYR A 224 2.65 2.20 20.77
CA TYR A 224 3.90 1.62 21.23
C TYR A 224 4.68 2.64 22.08
N HIS A 225 5.12 2.23 23.27
CA HIS A 225 5.99 3.03 24.13
C HIS A 225 7.30 2.29 24.41
N SER A 226 8.43 2.98 24.29
CA SER A 226 9.76 2.47 24.67
C SER A 226 10.07 2.66 26.16
N THR A 227 9.29 3.47 26.86
CA THR A 227 9.45 3.73 28.29
C THR A 227 8.15 3.42 29.01
N ASN A 228 8.25 2.75 30.16
CA ASN A 228 7.10 2.48 30.99
C ASN A 228 6.50 3.79 31.53
N ASP A 229 5.18 3.94 31.38
CA ASP A 229 4.42 5.09 31.88
C ASP A 229 3.43 4.55 32.91
N ASN A 230 3.57 4.98 34.16
CA ASN A 230 2.74 4.50 35.27
C ASN A 230 1.26 4.90 35.15
N SER A 231 0.93 5.85 34.28
CA SER A 231 -0.45 6.24 33.98
C SER A 231 -1.13 5.33 32.95
N VAL A 232 -0.37 4.46 32.28
CA VAL A 232 -0.85 3.57 31.22
C VAL A 232 -0.83 2.12 31.70
N THR A 233 -1.94 1.41 31.50
CA THR A 233 -1.97 -0.05 31.66
C THR A 233 -1.65 -0.69 30.32
N TYR A 234 -0.55 -1.43 30.26
CA TYR A 234 -0.09 -2.10 29.05
C TYR A 234 -0.76 -3.46 28.89
N ASP A 235 -1.21 -3.76 27.66
CA ASP A 235 -1.87 -5.02 27.32
C ASP A 235 -0.88 -6.03 26.76
N TYR A 236 0.13 -5.51 26.06
CA TYR A 236 1.14 -6.30 25.39
C TYR A 236 2.54 -5.80 25.75
N LYS A 237 3.49 -6.73 25.70
CA LYS A 237 4.92 -6.43 25.74
C LYS A 237 5.58 -6.97 24.50
N MET A 238 6.22 -6.10 23.73
CA MET A 238 7.09 -6.48 22.62
C MET A 238 8.53 -6.51 23.13
N LYS A 239 9.21 -7.64 23.01
CA LYS A 239 10.63 -7.77 23.34
C LYS A 239 11.43 -7.92 22.06
N VAL A 240 12.40 -7.03 21.87
CA VAL A 240 13.45 -7.20 20.85
C VAL A 240 14.60 -7.92 21.53
N ASN A 241 14.67 -9.25 21.39
CA ASN A 241 15.70 -10.07 21.99
C ASN A 241 16.84 -10.33 20.99
N LEU A 242 17.99 -9.68 21.19
CA LEU A 242 19.21 -9.99 20.46
C LEU A 242 19.89 -11.20 21.10
N ARG A 243 20.01 -12.29 20.34
CA ARG A 243 20.50 -13.58 20.87
C ARG A 243 21.95 -13.84 20.55
N GLN A 244 22.42 -13.48 19.36
CA GLN A 244 23.81 -13.72 18.95
C GLN A 244 24.36 -12.57 18.12
N ILE A 245 25.65 -12.28 18.33
CA ILE A 245 26.44 -11.39 17.48
C ILE A 245 27.68 -12.15 17.04
N ASN A 246 27.75 -12.44 15.75
CA ASN A 246 28.82 -13.20 15.13
C ASN A 246 29.71 -12.25 14.34
N THR A 247 30.97 -12.10 14.76
CA THR A 247 31.97 -11.28 14.06
C THR A 247 32.99 -12.19 13.38
N SER A 248 33.26 -11.95 12.10
CA SER A 248 34.34 -12.66 11.41
C SER A 248 35.71 -12.11 11.82
N PRO A 249 36.78 -12.92 11.74
CA PRO A 249 38.13 -12.36 11.81
C PRO A 249 38.37 -11.39 10.65
N GLU A 250 39.36 -10.52 10.84
CA GLU A 250 39.85 -9.63 9.79
C GLU A 250 40.57 -10.44 8.72
N GLN A 251 40.14 -10.30 7.46
CA GLN A 251 40.71 -11.03 6.33
C GLN A 251 41.29 -10.05 5.31
N VAL A 252 42.51 -10.32 4.85
CA VAL A 252 43.10 -9.65 3.69
C VAL A 252 43.42 -10.73 2.65
N LYS A 253 42.70 -10.70 1.52
CA LYS A 253 42.96 -11.60 0.40
C LYS A 253 43.77 -10.85 -0.65
N GLU A 254 44.91 -11.42 -1.04
CA GLU A 254 45.75 -10.89 -2.12
C GLU A 254 45.56 -11.72 -3.39
N ARG A 255 45.52 -11.04 -4.54
CA ARG A 255 45.58 -11.69 -5.86
C ARG A 255 46.49 -10.90 -6.79
N GLN A 256 47.36 -11.62 -7.49
CA GLN A 256 48.18 -11.07 -8.57
C GLN A 256 47.48 -11.25 -9.92
N ILE A 257 47.45 -10.18 -10.71
CA ILE A 257 46.94 -10.14 -12.08
C ILE A 257 48.06 -9.62 -12.98
N ILE A 258 48.43 -10.39 -13.99
CA ILE A 258 49.42 -9.97 -14.99
C ILE A 258 48.67 -9.46 -16.21
N LYS A 259 48.95 -8.23 -16.61
CA LYS A 259 48.37 -7.60 -17.81
C LYS A 259 49.47 -7.26 -18.81
N GLU A 260 49.22 -7.58 -20.07
CA GLU A 260 50.08 -7.23 -21.19
C GLU A 260 49.24 -6.51 -22.25
N LYS A 261 49.80 -5.45 -22.82
CA LYS A 261 49.13 -4.67 -23.87
C LYS A 261 50.14 -4.23 -24.91
N GLN A 262 49.76 -4.29 -26.18
CA GLN A 262 50.53 -3.63 -27.22
C GLN A 262 50.13 -2.16 -27.28
N ILE A 263 51.11 -1.28 -27.14
CA ILE A 263 50.93 0.17 -27.27
C ILE A 263 51.84 0.69 -28.37
N ALA A 264 51.42 1.75 -29.05
CA ALA A 264 52.28 2.46 -29.99
C ALA A 264 53.41 3.16 -29.21
N ASP A 265 54.66 2.82 -29.51
CA ASP A 265 55.89 3.41 -29.00
C ASP A 265 56.59 4.15 -30.14
N GLY A 266 55.97 5.27 -30.53
CA GLY A 266 56.37 6.08 -31.68
C GLY A 266 55.97 5.49 -33.03
N LYS A 267 56.58 6.03 -34.08
CA LYS A 267 56.34 5.63 -35.47
C LYS A 267 57.61 5.09 -36.09
N LYS A 268 57.48 4.09 -36.96
CA LYS A 268 58.58 3.55 -37.78
C LYS A 268 58.23 3.64 -39.25
N LEU A 269 59.24 3.77 -40.10
CA LEU A 269 59.05 3.79 -41.54
C LEU A 269 58.68 2.38 -42.02
N LEU A 270 57.66 2.30 -42.88
CA LEU A 270 57.28 1.06 -43.54
C LEU A 270 58.35 0.72 -44.58
N LEU A 271 58.93 -0.49 -44.49
CA LEU A 271 59.93 -0.99 -45.42
C LEU A 271 59.34 -2.07 -46.33
N ASP A 272 59.75 -2.09 -47.60
CA ASP A 272 59.45 -3.17 -48.54
C ASP A 272 60.34 -4.42 -48.31
N GLN A 273 60.11 -5.49 -49.08
CA GLN A 273 60.88 -6.74 -48.94
C GLN A 273 62.38 -6.60 -49.22
N ALA A 274 62.79 -5.51 -49.88
CA ALA A 274 64.18 -5.19 -50.18
C ALA A 274 64.80 -4.20 -49.16
N GLY A 275 64.05 -3.78 -48.14
CA GLY A 275 64.50 -2.85 -47.10
C GLY A 275 64.40 -1.37 -47.48
N ASN A 276 63.71 -1.02 -48.57
CA ASN A 276 63.52 0.38 -48.98
C ASN A 276 62.26 0.98 -48.34
N GLN A 277 62.30 2.29 -48.08
CA GLN A 277 61.16 3.01 -47.52
C GLN A 277 60.00 3.06 -48.51
N VAL A 278 58.83 2.58 -48.10
CA VAL A 278 57.59 2.69 -48.85
C VAL A 278 57.11 4.14 -48.81
N LYS A 279 56.85 4.72 -49.98
CA LYS A 279 56.41 6.11 -50.14
C LYS A 279 54.95 6.17 -50.60
N ASP A 280 54.22 7.19 -50.17
CA ASP A 280 52.87 7.49 -50.63
C ASP A 280 52.86 8.07 -52.06
N SER A 281 51.65 8.32 -52.59
CA SER A 281 51.47 8.90 -53.94
C SER A 281 52.04 10.32 -54.09
N LEU A 282 52.48 10.97 -53.01
CA LEU A 282 53.10 12.30 -52.99
C LEU A 282 54.63 12.22 -52.74
N GLY A 283 55.19 11.01 -52.58
CA GLY A 283 56.61 10.77 -52.37
C GLY A 283 57.08 10.82 -50.91
N ASN A 284 56.17 10.96 -49.94
CA ASN A 284 56.51 10.97 -48.51
C ASN A 284 56.56 9.54 -47.96
N ALA A 285 57.50 9.27 -47.04
CA ALA A 285 57.62 7.93 -46.46
C ALA A 285 56.42 7.61 -45.55
N ILE A 286 55.86 6.40 -45.72
CA ILE A 286 54.72 5.95 -44.93
C ILE A 286 55.21 5.53 -43.54
N GLU A 287 54.68 6.20 -42.52
CA GLU A 287 54.94 5.88 -41.12
C GLU A 287 53.86 4.92 -40.60
N VAL A 288 54.27 3.81 -40.01
CA VAL A 288 53.41 2.87 -39.30
C VAL A 288 53.69 2.89 -37.81
N GLU A 289 52.68 2.59 -37.00
CA GLU A 289 52.85 2.52 -35.54
C GLU A 289 53.89 1.48 -35.16
N ASN A 290 54.86 1.87 -34.32
CA ASN A 290 55.81 0.95 -33.76
C ASN A 290 55.21 0.33 -32.50
N LEU A 291 54.58 -0.84 -32.62
CA LEU A 291 53.95 -1.51 -31.49
C LEU A 291 54.99 -2.13 -30.56
N LYS A 292 54.90 -1.80 -29.27
CA LYS A 292 55.68 -2.42 -28.20
C LYS A 292 54.74 -3.08 -27.20
N THR A 293 55.06 -4.31 -26.81
CA THR A 293 54.36 -4.98 -25.71
C THR A 293 54.84 -4.42 -24.38
N VAL A 294 53.91 -3.85 -23.62
CA VAL A 294 54.13 -3.42 -22.24
C VAL A 294 53.46 -4.38 -21.28
N ARG A 295 54.07 -4.59 -20.12
CA ARG A 295 53.61 -5.51 -19.07
C ARG A 295 53.48 -4.79 -17.74
N CYS A 296 52.41 -5.10 -17.00
CA CYS A 296 52.20 -4.66 -15.63
C CYS A 296 51.72 -5.82 -14.76
N GLU A 297 52.29 -5.91 -13.56
CA GLU A 297 51.86 -6.80 -12.49
C GLU A 297 51.00 -5.99 -11.53
N PHE A 298 49.74 -6.37 -11.39
CA PHE A 298 48.75 -5.73 -10.56
C PHE A 298 48.45 -6.62 -9.35
N TYR A 299 48.65 -6.09 -8.15
CA TYR A 299 48.44 -6.76 -6.88
C TYR A 299 47.20 -6.17 -6.22
N GLU A 300 46.13 -6.93 -6.22
CA GLU A 300 44.85 -6.55 -5.63
C GLU A 300 44.76 -7.09 -4.20
N PHE A 301 44.35 -6.23 -3.27
CA PHE A 301 44.12 -6.57 -1.87
C PHE A 301 42.67 -6.28 -1.51
N ARG A 302 41.98 -7.29 -0.98
CA ARG A 302 40.60 -7.20 -0.51
C ARG A 302 40.56 -7.38 1.00
N GLN A 303 40.29 -6.30 1.72
CA GLN A 303 40.00 -6.30 3.15
C GLN A 303 38.53 -6.67 3.36
N PHE A 304 38.26 -7.67 4.19
CA PHE A 304 36.93 -8.20 4.43
C PHE A 304 36.72 -8.50 5.92
N LYS A 305 35.60 -8.04 6.47
CA LYS A 305 35.14 -8.34 7.83
C LYS A 305 33.61 -8.27 7.85
N THR A 306 32.95 -9.12 8.62
CA THR A 306 31.49 -9.11 8.74
C THR A 306 31.06 -9.16 10.19
N VAL A 307 29.92 -8.53 10.48
CA VAL A 307 29.17 -8.73 11.72
C VAL A 307 27.76 -9.16 11.36
N GLN A 308 27.25 -10.18 12.03
CA GLN A 308 25.87 -10.62 11.92
C GLN A 308 25.21 -10.58 13.30
N VAL A 309 24.04 -9.96 13.39
CA VAL A 309 23.24 -9.86 14.59
C VAL A 309 21.94 -10.63 14.37
N THR A 310 21.70 -11.66 15.18
CA THR A 310 20.49 -12.47 15.12
C THR A 310 19.70 -12.39 16.41
N GLY A 311 18.38 -12.48 16.31
CA GLY A 311 17.48 -12.31 17.43
C GLY A 311 16.04 -12.69 17.10
N ASN A 312 15.14 -12.36 18.02
CA ASN A 312 13.70 -12.49 17.81
C ASN A 312 12.96 -11.27 18.36
N VAL A 313 11.89 -10.88 17.67
CA VAL A 313 10.87 -9.96 18.18
C VAL A 313 9.73 -10.80 18.73
N GLU A 314 9.53 -10.75 20.03
CA GLU A 314 8.58 -11.59 20.76
C GLU A 314 7.45 -10.72 21.32
N TYR A 315 6.21 -11.04 20.99
CA TYR A 315 5.02 -10.38 21.55
C TYR A 315 4.43 -11.22 22.66
N TYR A 316 4.23 -10.60 23.82
CA TYR A 316 3.61 -11.23 24.99
C TYR A 316 2.30 -10.51 25.32
N ASN A 317 1.23 -11.27 25.53
CA ASN A 317 0.01 -10.74 26.12
C ASN A 317 0.21 -10.66 27.65
N LEU A 318 0.13 -9.45 28.21
CA LEU A 318 0.39 -9.21 29.64
C LEU A 318 -0.76 -9.68 30.53
N ASN A 319 -1.97 -9.79 30.00
CA ASN A 319 -3.13 -10.30 30.72
C ASN A 319 -3.05 -11.81 30.92
N THR A 320 -2.71 -12.57 29.85
CA THR A 320 -2.58 -14.03 29.92
C THR A 320 -1.17 -14.51 30.28
N LYS A 321 -0.17 -13.62 30.20
CA LYS A 321 1.27 -13.89 30.38
C LYS A 321 1.83 -14.90 29.37
N GLN A 322 1.21 -15.02 28.20
CA GLN A 322 1.62 -15.96 27.16
C GLN A 322 2.37 -15.25 26.04
N LEU A 323 3.34 -15.96 25.47
CA LEU A 323 3.93 -15.58 24.18
C LEU A 323 2.83 -15.74 23.12
N THR A 324 2.51 -14.64 22.44
CA THR A 324 1.54 -14.62 21.35
C THR A 324 2.20 -15.06 20.06
N ASP A 325 3.29 -14.37 19.68
CA ASP A 325 4.02 -14.63 18.45
C ASP A 325 5.49 -14.24 18.58
N ALA A 326 6.33 -14.81 17.73
CA ALA A 326 7.75 -14.51 17.66
C ALA A 326 8.22 -14.44 16.20
N PHE A 327 8.98 -13.40 15.88
CA PHE A 327 9.51 -13.15 14.54
C PHE A 327 11.04 -13.14 14.59
N PRO A 328 11.73 -14.04 13.86
CA PRO A 328 13.18 -14.00 13.80
C PRO A 328 13.64 -12.73 13.08
N VAL A 329 14.71 -12.14 13.58
CA VAL A 329 15.42 -11.03 12.94
C VAL A 329 16.88 -11.42 12.74
N ASP A 330 17.41 -11.07 11.58
CA ASP A 330 18.79 -11.38 11.18
C ASP A 330 19.31 -10.25 10.31
N SER A 331 20.31 -9.53 10.82
CA SER A 331 20.96 -8.43 10.11
C SER A 331 22.44 -8.73 9.95
N GLN A 332 22.98 -8.43 8.77
CA GLN A 332 24.39 -8.59 8.47
C GLN A 332 24.98 -7.29 7.93
N PHE A 333 26.05 -6.82 8.56
CA PHE A 333 26.89 -5.76 8.03
C PHE A 333 28.20 -6.36 7.47
N VAL A 334 28.55 -5.95 6.25
CA VAL A 334 29.75 -6.40 5.53
C VAL A 334 30.66 -5.21 5.28
N PHE A 335 31.83 -5.22 5.92
CA PHE A 335 32.92 -4.32 5.56
C PHE A 335 33.73 -4.95 4.44
N GLU A 336 33.80 -4.25 3.31
CA GLU A 336 34.64 -4.63 2.18
C GLU A 336 35.38 -3.40 1.65
N HIS A 337 36.71 -3.50 1.56
CA HIS A 337 37.55 -2.47 0.96
C HIS A 337 38.59 -3.08 0.03
N ILE A 338 38.66 -2.55 -1.19
CA ILE A 338 39.59 -3.02 -2.23
C ILE A 338 40.59 -1.90 -2.54
N TYR A 339 41.88 -2.25 -2.49
CA TYR A 339 42.99 -1.40 -2.93
C TYR A 339 43.99 -2.23 -3.72
N ALA A 340 44.87 -1.57 -4.48
CA ALA A 340 45.83 -2.28 -5.30
C ALA A 340 47.18 -1.56 -5.40
N ASN A 341 48.21 -2.34 -5.71
CA ASN A 341 49.53 -1.86 -6.09
C ASN A 341 49.87 -2.35 -7.50
N ALA A 342 50.68 -1.59 -8.23
CA ALA A 342 51.11 -1.96 -9.58
C ALA A 342 52.63 -1.84 -9.73
N ARG A 343 53.22 -2.84 -10.40
CA ARG A 343 54.63 -2.87 -10.79
C ARG A 343 54.75 -3.02 -12.30
N GLY A 344 55.62 -2.23 -12.94
CA GLY A 344 55.76 -2.21 -14.41
C GLY A 344 55.02 -1.04 -15.06
N ASP A 345 54.68 -1.17 -16.34
CA ASP A 345 54.10 -0.10 -17.14
C ASP A 345 52.57 -0.05 -17.00
N ARG A 346 52.06 0.90 -16.23
CA ARG A 346 50.63 1.08 -15.94
C ARG A 346 49.76 1.24 -17.18
N ARG A 347 50.33 1.60 -18.34
CA ARG A 347 49.60 1.67 -19.62
C ARG A 347 49.10 0.30 -20.10
N ALA A 348 49.64 -0.78 -19.53
CA ALA A 348 49.17 -2.15 -19.74
C ALA A 348 47.86 -2.47 -19.00
N LEU A 349 47.47 -1.67 -17.99
CA LEU A 349 46.25 -1.90 -17.22
C LEU A 349 45.00 -1.38 -17.95
N GLU A 350 43.87 -2.00 -17.66
CA GLU A 350 42.55 -1.56 -18.10
C GLU A 350 42.04 -0.42 -17.19
N ASN A 351 41.17 0.43 -17.72
CA ASN A 351 40.71 1.65 -17.03
C ASN A 351 39.91 1.37 -15.75
N ASP A 352 39.32 0.18 -15.62
CA ASP A 352 38.58 -0.28 -14.45
C ASP A 352 39.48 -0.67 -13.26
N LEU A 353 40.74 -1.03 -13.53
CA LEU A 353 41.74 -1.36 -12.50
C LEU A 353 42.44 -0.13 -11.92
N LEU A 354 42.51 0.97 -12.68
CA LEU A 354 43.21 2.19 -12.27
C LEU A 354 42.67 2.80 -10.97
N PRO A 355 41.34 2.89 -10.71
CA PRO A 355 40.82 3.50 -9.48
C PRO A 355 41.26 2.80 -8.19
N PHE A 356 41.63 1.51 -8.25
CA PHE A 356 42.11 0.77 -7.07
C PHE A 356 43.56 1.13 -6.70
N LEU A 357 44.35 1.65 -7.65
CA LEU A 357 45.72 2.10 -7.40
C LEU A 357 45.79 3.42 -6.62
N ASP A 358 44.71 4.20 -6.68
CA ASP A 358 44.60 5.47 -5.94
C ASP A 358 44.14 5.24 -4.49
N ARG A 359 43.69 4.03 -4.16
CA ARG A 359 43.25 3.64 -2.82
C ARG A 359 44.41 3.07 -2.02
N ARG A 360 44.34 3.22 -0.70
CA ARG A 360 45.28 2.60 0.25
C ARG A 360 44.53 1.69 1.20
N ALA A 361 45.29 0.81 1.88
CA ALA A 361 44.76 0.05 3.00
C ALA A 361 44.18 1.01 4.05
N VAL A 362 43.02 0.65 4.59
CA VAL A 362 42.35 1.37 5.68
C VAL A 362 42.31 0.47 6.92
N PRO A 363 42.27 1.04 8.14
CA PRO A 363 42.02 0.24 9.32
C PRO A 363 40.66 -0.46 9.22
N PHE A 364 40.55 -1.69 9.71
CA PHE A 364 39.27 -2.35 9.83
C PHE A 364 38.38 -1.58 10.83
N PRO A 365 37.06 -1.52 10.59
CA PRO A 365 36.15 -0.95 11.54
C PRO A 365 36.14 -1.77 12.85
N THR A 366 35.85 -1.08 13.95
CA THR A 366 35.69 -1.72 15.26
C THR A 366 34.44 -2.60 15.28
N GLU A 367 34.41 -3.60 16.16
CA GLU A 367 33.22 -4.43 16.31
C GLU A 367 32.00 -3.59 16.69
N GLU A 368 32.17 -2.64 17.61
CA GLU A 368 31.11 -1.73 18.06
C GLU A 368 30.49 -0.93 16.90
N GLN A 369 31.32 -0.38 16.01
CA GLN A 369 30.83 0.36 14.84
C GLN A 369 30.07 -0.56 13.89
N MET A 370 30.60 -1.75 13.60
CA MET A 370 29.92 -2.71 12.71
C MET A 370 28.61 -3.24 13.30
N ILE A 371 28.53 -3.40 14.63
CA ILE A 371 27.27 -3.74 15.33
C ILE A 371 26.27 -2.59 15.16
N TYR A 372 26.69 -1.34 15.35
CA TYR A 372 25.84 -0.18 15.09
C TYR A 372 25.33 -0.14 13.64
N ASP A 373 26.22 -0.35 12.66
CA ASP A 373 25.88 -0.31 11.23
C ASP A 373 24.91 -1.43 10.83
N SER A 374 24.93 -2.58 11.51
CA SER A 374 23.92 -3.64 11.34
C SER A 374 22.52 -3.23 11.86
N GLY A 375 22.45 -2.19 12.69
CA GLY A 375 21.24 -1.66 13.28
C GLY A 375 20.21 -1.09 12.31
N GLU A 376 20.67 -0.50 11.20
CA GLU A 376 19.77 0.09 10.21
C GLU A 376 18.86 -0.97 9.57
N ASP A 377 19.41 -2.14 9.23
CA ASP A 377 18.63 -3.24 8.69
C ASP A 377 17.69 -3.84 9.75
N LEU A 378 18.15 -3.99 11.00
CA LEU A 378 17.28 -4.40 12.12
C LEU A 378 16.10 -3.45 12.28
N LYS A 379 16.34 -2.14 12.23
CA LYS A 379 15.29 -1.12 12.32
C LYS A 379 14.25 -1.25 11.21
N ILE A 380 14.69 -1.54 9.98
CA ILE A 380 13.78 -1.79 8.85
C ILE A 380 12.94 -3.04 9.11
N GLN A 381 13.54 -4.14 9.58
CA GLN A 381 12.82 -5.37 9.91
C GLN A 381 11.80 -5.14 11.03
N LEU A 382 12.18 -4.45 12.12
CA LEU A 382 11.27 -4.10 13.21
C LEU A 382 10.09 -3.26 12.70
N LYS A 383 10.36 -2.27 11.84
CA LYS A 383 9.31 -1.46 11.22
C LYS A 383 8.35 -2.30 10.38
N GLN A 384 8.86 -3.28 9.64
CA GLN A 384 8.01 -4.18 8.85
C GLN A 384 7.16 -5.09 9.74
N ILE A 385 7.75 -5.68 10.78
CA ILE A 385 7.04 -6.52 11.75
C ILE A 385 5.92 -5.71 12.41
N ILE A 386 6.22 -4.54 12.97
CA ILE A 386 5.23 -3.69 13.63
C ILE A 386 4.10 -3.31 12.67
N ASN A 387 4.39 -2.89 11.43
CA ASN A 387 3.33 -2.44 10.52
C ASN A 387 2.49 -3.58 9.92
N SER A 388 3.05 -4.79 9.83
CA SER A 388 2.37 -5.94 9.20
C SER A 388 1.58 -6.80 10.19
N TYR A 389 2.04 -6.87 11.44
CA TYR A 389 1.43 -7.69 12.47
C TYR A 389 0.21 -7.01 13.08
N THR A 390 -0.87 -7.71 13.36
CA THR A 390 -2.06 -7.15 14.04
C THR A 390 -2.27 -7.88 15.35
N LEU A 391 -2.39 -7.15 16.45
CA LEU A 391 -2.69 -7.74 17.75
C LEU A 391 -4.16 -8.19 17.79
N ASN A 392 -4.40 -9.41 18.26
CA ASN A 392 -5.74 -10.01 18.35
C ASN A 392 -6.42 -9.71 19.69
#